data_AF-A0A1E5RRT6-F1
#
_entry.id   AF-A0A1E5RRT6-F1
#
_cell.length_a   1.000
_cell.length_b   1.000
_cell.length_c   1.000
_cell.angle_alpha   90.00
_cell.angle_beta   90.00
_cell.angle_gamma   90.00
#
_symmetry.space_group_name_H-M   'P 1'
#
loop_
_entity.id
_entity.type
_entity.pdbx_description
1 polymer ?
#
loop_
_entity_poly.entity_id
_entity_poly.type
_entity_poly.pdbx_seq_one_letter_code
_entity_poly.pdbx_strand_id
1 'polypeptide(L)'
;MILKAPESIKQKSEKIFTKHNVNFNNDINVDLESCLEMKQLTHCLSQLRYFTDDTLNTTLNDSEKPNSDYRLKRCDYVIKEELFPAWEMRDKILEQCRFELEEYKKKLDLNHPDVQPTKPTLFTGIGTDYKKENLDPYKKRDVIKKTTADYVDYNASKKWIEQQLGVEKILKERSVSILKGQCNEVIDFQAFYHQSRNP
;
A
#
# COMPACT_ATOMS: atom_id res chain seq x y z
N MET A 1 0.30 15.32 -24.60
CA MET A 1 1.64 15.00 -24.07
C MET A 1 1.45 13.85 -23.11
N ILE A 2 1.73 12.61 -23.55
CA ILE A 2 1.49 11.39 -22.79
C ILE A 2 2.75 11.16 -21.93
N LEU A 3 2.67 11.52 -20.65
CA LEU A 3 3.72 11.19 -19.69
C LEU A 3 3.55 9.73 -19.32
N LYS A 4 4.59 8.93 -19.59
CA LYS A 4 4.68 7.51 -19.21
C LYS A 4 4.28 7.36 -17.75
N ALA A 5 3.29 6.51 -17.49
CA ALA A 5 3.06 5.94 -16.17
C ALA A 5 4.38 5.28 -15.70
N PRO A 6 4.76 5.41 -14.41
CA PRO A 6 5.87 4.64 -13.88
C PRO A 6 5.59 3.16 -14.13
N GLU A 7 6.62 2.43 -14.58
CA GLU A 7 6.52 1.01 -14.88
C GLU A 7 5.93 0.27 -13.68
N SER A 8 4.89 -0.51 -13.95
CA SER A 8 4.28 -1.40 -12.97
C SER A 8 5.36 -2.20 -12.26
N ILE A 9 5.40 -2.08 -10.93
CA ILE A 9 6.38 -2.80 -10.12
C ILE A 9 6.04 -4.29 -10.18
N LYS A 10 6.69 -5.03 -11.08
CA LYS A 10 6.71 -6.50 -11.06
C LYS A 10 7.65 -6.97 -9.96
N GLN A 11 7.12 -7.14 -8.75
CA GLN A 11 7.91 -7.68 -7.65
C GLN A 11 7.93 -9.21 -7.71
N LYS A 12 9.11 -9.79 -8.00
CA LYS A 12 9.37 -11.23 -7.90
C LYS A 12 9.26 -11.67 -6.44
N SER A 13 8.12 -12.27 -6.08
CA SER A 13 7.87 -12.89 -4.77
C SER A 13 8.41 -14.34 -4.68
N GLU A 14 9.25 -14.76 -5.63
CA GLU A 14 9.54 -16.17 -5.94
C GLU A 14 10.12 -16.98 -4.76
N LYS A 15 10.79 -16.35 -3.78
CA LYS A 15 11.44 -17.09 -2.67
C LYS A 15 10.60 -17.28 -1.41
N ILE A 16 9.75 -16.32 -1.05
CA ILE A 16 8.99 -16.37 0.23
C ILE A 16 7.85 -17.41 0.16
N PHE A 17 7.26 -17.59 -1.03
CA PHE A 17 5.97 -18.30 -1.17
C PHE A 17 6.04 -19.69 -1.81
N THR A 18 7.20 -20.10 -2.33
CA THR A 18 7.41 -21.48 -2.83
C THR A 18 7.23 -22.53 -1.74
N LYS A 19 7.51 -22.19 -0.48
CA LYS A 19 7.29 -23.07 0.69
C LYS A 19 5.82 -23.24 1.06
N HIS A 20 4.96 -22.27 0.76
CA HIS A 20 3.55 -22.27 1.16
C HIS A 20 2.57 -22.59 0.01
N ASN A 21 3.07 -23.01 -1.17
CA ASN A 21 2.25 -23.25 -2.37
C ASN A 21 1.36 -22.04 -2.76
N VAL A 22 1.76 -20.83 -2.38
CA VAL A 22 1.02 -19.62 -2.77
C VAL A 22 1.67 -19.07 -4.02
N ASN A 23 1.00 -19.33 -5.14
CA ASN A 23 1.48 -18.88 -6.43
C ASN A 23 1.00 -17.46 -6.70
N PHE A 24 1.77 -16.45 -6.26
CA PHE A 24 1.62 -15.07 -6.73
C PHE A 24 2.22 -14.88 -8.14
N ASN A 25 2.16 -15.89 -9.03
CA ASN A 25 2.54 -15.76 -10.44
C ASN A 25 1.69 -14.74 -11.22
N ASN A 26 0.67 -14.16 -10.59
CA ASN A 26 0.08 -12.93 -11.08
C ASN A 26 0.91 -11.78 -10.50
N ASP A 27 1.77 -11.21 -11.34
CA ASP A 27 2.38 -9.90 -11.13
C ASP A 27 1.37 -9.00 -10.40
N ILE A 28 1.58 -8.70 -9.12
CA ILE A 28 0.71 -7.77 -8.40
C ILE A 28 0.92 -6.41 -9.06
N ASN A 29 0.00 -6.05 -9.95
CA ASN A 29 0.05 -4.76 -10.60
C ASN A 29 -0.49 -3.72 -9.61
N VAL A 30 0.39 -2.86 -9.11
CA VAL A 30 0.00 -1.75 -8.24
C VAL A 30 -0.14 -0.51 -9.10
N ASP A 31 -1.34 -0.32 -9.64
CA ASP A 31 -1.75 0.84 -10.43
C ASP A 31 -2.87 1.62 -9.73
N LEU A 32 -3.21 2.79 -10.30
CA LEU A 32 -4.24 3.66 -9.75
C LEU A 32 -5.60 2.95 -9.56
N GLU A 33 -6.02 2.12 -10.52
CA GLU A 33 -7.30 1.39 -10.46
C GLU A 33 -7.32 0.44 -9.26
N SER A 34 -6.23 -0.33 -9.08
CA SER A 34 -6.07 -1.24 -7.95
C SER A 34 -6.03 -0.52 -6.60
N CYS A 35 -5.41 0.67 -6.55
CA CYS A 35 -5.37 1.50 -5.34
C CYS A 35 -6.71 2.17 -5.02
N LEU A 36 -7.54 2.45 -6.04
CA LEU A 36 -8.91 2.96 -5.86
C LEU A 36 -9.87 1.85 -5.41
N GLU A 37 -9.83 0.67 -6.03
CA GLU A 37 -10.68 -0.46 -5.61
C GLU A 37 -10.28 -1.06 -4.27
N MET A 38 -8.98 -1.05 -3.94
CA MET A 38 -8.34 -1.56 -2.70
C MET A 38 -8.51 -3.06 -2.41
N LYS A 39 -9.51 -3.74 -2.99
CA LYS A 39 -9.94 -5.10 -2.62
C LYS A 39 -8.84 -6.14 -2.84
N GLN A 40 -8.22 -6.12 -4.03
CA GLN A 40 -7.15 -7.06 -4.36
C GLN A 40 -5.91 -6.83 -3.50
N LEU A 41 -5.53 -5.55 -3.32
CA LEU A 41 -4.40 -5.17 -2.47
C LEU A 41 -4.63 -5.54 -1.01
N THR A 42 -5.84 -5.35 -0.49
CA THR A 42 -6.22 -5.76 0.88
C THR A 42 -6.05 -7.26 1.06
N HIS A 43 -6.51 -8.06 0.09
CA HIS A 43 -6.35 -9.51 0.13
C HIS A 43 -4.87 -9.91 0.10
N CYS A 44 -4.09 -9.32 -0.80
CA CYS A 44 -2.65 -9.55 -0.92
C CYS A 44 -1.93 -9.21 0.40
N LEU A 45 -2.12 -8.01 0.95
CA LEU A 45 -1.52 -7.59 2.22
C LEU A 45 -1.90 -8.56 3.35
N SER A 46 -3.16 -8.99 3.41
CA SER A 46 -3.61 -9.97 4.40
C SER A 46 -2.88 -11.31 4.28
N GLN A 47 -2.68 -11.80 3.06
CA GLN A 47 -1.95 -13.05 2.83
C GLN A 47 -0.48 -12.89 3.22
N LEU A 48 0.17 -11.80 2.81
CA LEU A 48 1.57 -11.51 3.16
C LEU A 48 1.77 -11.53 4.68
N ARG A 49 0.84 -10.93 5.44
CA ARG A 49 0.87 -10.93 6.91
C ARG A 49 0.65 -12.32 7.50
N TYR A 50 -0.33 -13.05 6.98
CA TYR A 50 -0.65 -14.39 7.46
C TYR A 50 0.55 -15.34 7.37
N PHE A 51 1.24 -15.34 6.22
CA PHE A 51 2.35 -16.27 6.00
C PHE A 51 3.64 -15.88 6.71
N THR A 52 3.75 -14.63 7.20
CA THR A 52 4.98 -14.15 7.84
C THR A 52 4.77 -13.79 9.30
N ASP A 53 4.02 -12.72 9.60
CA ASP A 53 3.85 -12.19 10.93
C ASP A 53 2.96 -13.07 11.84
N ASP A 54 1.85 -13.61 11.31
CA ASP A 54 0.91 -14.41 12.13
C ASP A 54 1.46 -15.79 12.47
N THR A 55 2.23 -16.39 11.55
CA THR A 55 2.89 -17.69 11.75
C THR A 55 4.27 -17.58 12.39
N LEU A 56 4.83 -16.36 12.53
CA LEU A 56 6.22 -16.11 12.96
C LEU A 56 6.61 -16.93 14.19
N ASN A 57 5.77 -16.88 15.22
CA ASN A 57 6.01 -17.57 16.49
C ASN A 57 6.10 -19.10 16.32
N THR A 58 5.25 -19.67 15.47
CA THR A 58 5.27 -21.11 15.17
C THR A 58 6.48 -21.46 14.32
N THR A 59 6.77 -20.64 13.31
CA THR A 59 7.86 -20.80 12.35
C THR A 59 9.25 -20.78 13.01
N LEU A 60 9.40 -20.01 14.09
CA LEU A 60 10.63 -19.93 14.89
C LEU A 60 10.76 -21.05 15.93
N ASN A 61 9.64 -21.62 16.39
CA ASN A 61 9.60 -22.68 17.42
C ASN A 61 9.52 -24.11 16.84
N ASP A 62 9.95 -24.31 15.59
CA ASP A 62 9.77 -25.55 14.81
C ASP A 62 10.65 -26.75 15.27
N SER A 63 10.92 -26.91 16.58
CA SER A 63 11.53 -28.15 17.09
C SER A 63 11.26 -28.37 18.58
N GLU A 64 11.09 -29.64 18.98
CA GLU A 64 10.88 -30.04 20.38
C GLU A 64 12.09 -29.74 21.29
N LYS A 65 13.34 -29.71 20.75
CA LYS A 65 14.58 -29.36 21.48
C LYS A 65 15.69 -28.84 20.54
N PRO A 66 15.65 -27.57 20.09
CA PRO A 66 16.68 -27.04 19.21
C PRO A 66 17.98 -26.79 19.98
N ASN A 67 19.10 -27.26 19.42
CA ASN A 67 20.40 -26.69 19.72
C ASN A 67 20.37 -25.15 19.48
N SER A 68 21.01 -24.36 20.34
CA SER A 68 21.14 -22.91 20.18
C SER A 68 21.64 -22.49 18.79
N ASP A 69 22.58 -23.22 18.17
CA ASP A 69 23.08 -22.92 16.82
C ASP A 69 21.99 -23.09 15.75
N TYR A 70 21.18 -24.14 15.85
CA TYR A 70 20.04 -24.34 14.95
C TYR A 70 19.02 -23.21 15.09
N ARG A 71 18.69 -22.81 16.33
CA ARG A 71 17.76 -21.71 16.60
C ARG A 71 18.26 -20.39 16.00
N LEU A 72 19.54 -20.08 16.15
CA LEU A 72 20.13 -18.85 15.58
C LEU A 72 20.12 -18.87 14.05
N LYS A 73 20.49 -19.99 13.42
CA LYS A 73 20.39 -20.15 11.96
C LYS A 73 18.96 -20.05 11.46
N ARG A 74 18.00 -20.62 12.19
CA ARG A 74 16.57 -20.53 11.87
C ARG A 74 16.08 -19.10 11.95
N CYS A 75 16.43 -18.38 13.01
CA CYS A 75 16.15 -16.96 13.16
C CYS A 75 16.72 -16.14 11.99
N ASP A 76 18.00 -16.33 11.66
CA ASP A 76 18.64 -15.59 10.57
C ASP A 76 17.95 -15.84 9.22
N TYR A 77 17.61 -17.10 8.93
CA TYR A 77 16.86 -17.48 7.74
C TYR A 77 15.47 -16.84 7.71
N VAL A 78 14.68 -16.99 8.77
CA VAL A 78 13.31 -16.45 8.83
C VAL A 78 13.32 -14.93 8.69
N ILE A 79 14.27 -14.25 9.33
CA ILE A 79 14.39 -12.79 9.24
C ILE A 79 14.72 -12.36 7.80
N LYS A 80 15.79 -12.92 7.22
CA LYS A 80 16.34 -12.45 5.93
C LYS A 80 15.57 -12.93 4.71
N GLU A 81 15.07 -14.17 4.73
CA GLU A 81 14.48 -14.79 3.55
C GLU A 81 12.94 -14.76 3.55
N GLU A 82 12.30 -14.66 4.72
CA GLU A 82 10.83 -14.69 4.83
C GLU A 82 10.26 -13.33 5.29
N LEU A 83 10.64 -12.85 6.48
CA LEU A 83 10.00 -11.72 7.13
C LEU A 83 10.34 -10.36 6.50
N PHE A 84 11.62 -10.01 6.39
CA PHE A 84 12.02 -8.70 5.86
C PHE A 84 11.62 -8.50 4.40
N PRO A 85 11.77 -9.48 3.50
CA PRO A 85 11.27 -9.36 2.13
C PRO A 85 9.75 -9.14 2.07
N ALA A 86 8.97 -9.77 2.95
CA ALA A 86 7.53 -9.56 3.01
C ALA A 86 7.17 -8.16 3.52
N TRP A 87 7.87 -7.66 4.54
CA TRP A 87 7.72 -6.28 5.01
C TRP A 87 8.04 -5.27 3.91
N GLU A 88 9.11 -5.50 3.17
CA GLU A 88 9.53 -4.64 2.06
C GLU A 88 8.47 -4.63 0.96
N MET A 89 7.92 -5.79 0.60
CA MET A 89 6.85 -5.88 -0.39
C MET A 89 5.61 -5.10 0.02
N ARG A 90 5.18 -5.23 1.29
CA ARG A 90 4.03 -4.46 1.82
C ARG A 90 4.31 -2.96 1.82
N ASP A 91 5.51 -2.56 2.23
CA ASP A 91 5.93 -1.15 2.22
C ASP A 91 5.88 -0.58 0.80
N LYS A 92 6.42 -1.31 -0.19
CA LYS A 92 6.41 -0.88 -1.60
C LYS A 92 5.00 -0.79 -2.19
N ILE A 93 4.11 -1.73 -1.87
CA ILE A 93 2.70 -1.66 -2.31
C ILE A 93 2.04 -0.38 -1.78
N LEU A 94 2.20 -0.09 -0.49
CA LEU A 94 1.61 1.09 0.13
C LEU A 94 2.24 2.39 -0.39
N GLU A 95 3.55 2.41 -0.59
CA GLU A 95 4.28 3.56 -1.14
C GLU A 95 3.85 3.86 -2.58
N GLN A 96 3.75 2.83 -3.43
CA GLN A 96 3.27 3.00 -4.81
C GLN A 96 1.83 3.53 -4.82
N CYS A 97 0.93 2.98 -4.01
CA CYS A 97 -0.43 3.51 -3.94
C CYS A 97 -0.50 4.96 -3.44
N ARG A 98 0.39 5.38 -2.52
CA ARG A 98 0.49 6.79 -2.13
C ARG A 98 0.88 7.66 -3.32
N PHE A 99 1.88 7.24 -4.08
CA PHE A 99 2.34 7.96 -5.28
C PHE A 99 1.20 8.09 -6.31
N GLU A 100 0.56 6.98 -6.68
CA GLU A 100 -0.55 6.97 -7.66
C GLU A 100 -1.71 7.88 -7.22
N LEU A 101 -2.10 7.83 -5.94
CA LEU A 101 -3.17 8.68 -5.42
C LEU A 101 -2.77 10.16 -5.36
N GLU A 102 -1.52 10.49 -5.06
CA GLU A 102 -1.04 11.88 -5.09
C GLU A 102 -1.05 12.44 -6.52
N GLU A 103 -0.64 11.66 -7.51
CA GLU A 103 -0.75 12.04 -8.92
C GLU A 103 -2.21 12.16 -9.36
N TYR A 104 -3.07 11.23 -8.94
CA TYR A 104 -4.49 11.29 -9.23
C TYR A 104 -5.15 12.54 -8.63
N LYS A 105 -4.83 12.88 -7.38
CA LYS A 105 -5.31 14.11 -6.76
C LYS A 105 -4.88 15.34 -7.54
N LYS A 106 -3.60 15.45 -7.95
CA LYS A 106 -3.14 16.58 -8.76
C LYS A 106 -3.96 16.72 -10.05
N LYS A 107 -4.30 15.60 -10.71
CA LYS A 107 -5.16 15.58 -11.90
C LYS A 107 -6.60 16.02 -11.58
N LEU A 108 -7.17 15.55 -10.47
CA LEU A 108 -8.51 15.97 -10.01
C LEU A 108 -8.56 17.48 -9.70
N ASP A 109 -7.56 17.99 -8.99
CA ASP A 109 -7.46 19.40 -8.61
C ASP A 109 -7.31 20.30 -9.86
N LEU A 110 -6.56 19.86 -10.88
CA LEU A 110 -6.40 20.56 -12.15
C LEU A 110 -7.67 20.55 -13.02
N ASN A 111 -8.39 19.42 -13.05
CA ASN A 111 -9.62 19.29 -13.83
C ASN A 111 -10.82 19.98 -13.17
N HIS A 112 -10.73 20.25 -11.86
CA HIS A 112 -11.81 20.85 -11.06
C HIS A 112 -11.30 22.00 -10.17
N PRO A 113 -10.80 23.10 -10.76
CA PRO A 113 -10.23 24.22 -10.00
C PRO A 113 -11.27 24.94 -9.13
N ASP A 114 -12.56 24.81 -9.44
CA ASP A 114 -13.68 25.42 -8.71
C ASP A 114 -14.07 24.66 -7.43
N VAL A 115 -13.52 23.46 -7.20
CA VAL A 115 -13.76 22.64 -5.99
C VAL A 115 -12.61 22.79 -4.97
N GLN A 116 -11.81 23.85 -5.09
CA GLN A 116 -10.84 24.24 -4.07
C GLN A 116 -11.58 24.60 -2.76
N PRO A 117 -11.21 24.03 -1.60
CA PRO A 117 -11.90 24.25 -0.33
C PRO A 117 -11.75 25.68 0.24
N THR A 118 -11.03 26.57 -0.44
CA THR A 118 -10.67 27.92 0.06
C THR A 118 -11.32 29.07 -0.70
N LYS A 119 -12.17 28.83 -1.71
CA LYS A 119 -12.94 29.92 -2.32
C LYS A 119 -14.39 29.83 -1.85
N PRO A 120 -14.90 30.83 -1.08
CA PRO A 120 -16.33 30.95 -0.92
C PRO A 120 -16.89 31.13 -2.33
N THR A 121 -17.80 30.24 -2.72
CA THR A 121 -18.52 30.27 -3.98
C THR A 121 -19.31 31.57 -4.04
N LEU A 122 -18.66 32.63 -4.52
CA LEU A 122 -19.32 33.84 -4.96
C LEU A 122 -20.03 33.49 -6.27
N PHE A 123 -21.32 33.23 -6.14
CA PHE A 123 -22.31 33.32 -7.21
C PHE A 123 -22.30 34.74 -7.82
N THR A 124 -21.25 35.10 -8.54
CA THR A 124 -21.19 36.36 -9.31
C THR A 124 -20.36 36.12 -10.55
N GLY A 125 -21.03 35.58 -11.56
CA GLY A 125 -20.47 35.33 -12.88
C GLY A 125 -21.59 35.13 -13.90
N ILE A 126 -22.60 36.01 -13.88
CA ILE A 126 -23.50 36.17 -15.04
C ILE A 126 -22.66 36.92 -16.09
N GLY A 127 -21.76 36.18 -16.73
CA GLY A 127 -21.03 36.60 -17.92
C GLY A 127 -21.90 36.31 -19.13
N THR A 128 -22.23 37.38 -19.84
CA THR A 128 -23.05 37.43 -21.05
C THR A 128 -22.34 36.79 -22.24
N ASP A 129 -22.28 35.46 -22.31
CA ASP A 129 -21.89 34.74 -23.53
C ASP A 129 -23.02 33.81 -23.99
N TYR A 130 -24.11 34.44 -24.44
CA TYR A 130 -25.18 33.79 -25.19
C TYR A 130 -24.72 33.51 -26.63
N LYS A 131 -23.90 32.48 -26.85
CA LYS A 131 -23.88 31.71 -28.12
C LYS A 131 -22.88 30.56 -28.04
N LYS A 132 -23.45 29.34 -28.07
CA LYS A 132 -22.81 28.02 -28.20
C LYS A 132 -22.14 27.49 -26.93
N GLU A 133 -22.94 26.93 -26.01
CA GLU A 133 -22.55 25.71 -25.24
C GLU A 133 -23.63 25.19 -24.25
N ASN A 134 -24.79 25.84 -24.13
CA ASN A 134 -25.91 25.34 -23.31
C ASN A 134 -26.96 24.61 -24.17
N LEU A 135 -26.73 23.33 -24.48
CA LEU A 135 -27.78 22.45 -25.04
C LEU A 135 -28.15 21.27 -24.13
N ASP A 136 -27.46 21.10 -23.01
CA ASP A 136 -27.79 20.04 -22.05
C ASP A 136 -27.91 20.63 -20.62
N PRO A 137 -29.14 20.77 -20.08
CA PRO A 137 -29.38 21.28 -18.74
C PRO A 137 -28.89 20.34 -17.63
N TYR A 138 -28.55 19.09 -17.95
CA TYR A 138 -28.04 18.09 -17.00
C TYR A 138 -26.53 18.00 -16.99
N LYS A 139 -25.84 18.47 -18.03
CA LYS A 139 -24.37 18.42 -18.15
C LYS A 139 -23.65 18.99 -16.93
N LYS A 140 -24.11 20.12 -16.36
CA LYS A 140 -23.53 20.69 -15.13
C LYS A 140 -23.74 19.80 -13.91
N ARG A 141 -24.94 19.20 -13.77
CA ARG A 141 -25.27 18.28 -12.68
C ARG A 141 -24.43 17.01 -12.76
N ASP A 142 -24.22 16.48 -13.96
CA ASP A 142 -23.47 15.25 -14.18
C ASP A 142 -21.97 15.45 -13.94
N VAL A 143 -21.41 16.61 -14.32
CA VAL A 143 -20.04 16.99 -13.95
C VAL A 143 -19.88 17.05 -12.43
N ILE A 144 -20.78 17.74 -11.71
CA ILE A 144 -20.72 17.83 -10.23
C ILE A 144 -20.81 16.44 -9.58
N LYS A 145 -21.72 15.58 -10.06
CA LYS A 145 -21.87 14.20 -9.55
C LYS A 145 -20.60 13.39 -9.77
N LYS A 146 -20.03 13.45 -10.98
CA LYS A 146 -18.81 12.72 -11.32
C LYS A 146 -17.63 13.20 -10.48
N THR A 147 -17.42 14.51 -10.39
CA THR A 147 -16.36 15.08 -9.54
C THR A 147 -16.53 14.68 -8.07
N THR A 148 -17.77 14.69 -7.55
CA THR A 148 -18.04 14.27 -6.17
C THR A 148 -17.68 12.80 -5.97
N ALA A 149 -18.04 11.92 -6.92
CA ALA A 149 -17.68 10.50 -6.87
C ALA A 149 -16.16 10.29 -6.91
N ASP A 150 -15.46 10.98 -7.82
CA ASP A 150 -14.01 10.86 -7.97
C ASP A 150 -13.26 11.28 -6.69
N TYR A 151 -13.70 12.35 -6.01
CA TYR A 151 -13.16 12.75 -4.70
C TYR A 151 -13.57 11.80 -3.56
N VAL A 152 -14.75 11.18 -3.61
CA VAL A 152 -15.17 10.17 -2.62
C VAL A 152 -14.26 8.96 -2.69
N ASP A 153 -13.99 8.45 -3.89
CA ASP A 153 -13.12 7.29 -4.10
C ASP A 153 -11.69 7.61 -3.65
N TYR A 154 -11.14 8.76 -4.06
CA TYR A 154 -9.83 9.23 -3.59
C TYR A 154 -9.74 9.29 -2.06
N ASN A 155 -10.74 9.89 -1.40
CA ASN A 155 -10.73 10.04 0.06
C ASN A 155 -10.84 8.69 0.78
N ALA A 156 -11.65 7.77 0.24
CA ALA A 156 -11.76 6.40 0.76
C ALA A 156 -10.42 5.67 0.67
N SER A 157 -9.75 5.72 -0.49
CA SER A 157 -8.45 5.09 -0.70
C SER A 157 -7.35 5.71 0.15
N LYS A 158 -7.32 7.05 0.28
CA LYS A 158 -6.39 7.74 1.18
C LYS A 158 -6.53 7.26 2.62
N LYS A 159 -7.77 7.19 3.11
CA LYS A 159 -8.06 6.70 4.47
C LYS A 159 -7.67 5.24 4.64
N TRP A 160 -7.91 4.40 3.63
CA TRP A 160 -7.49 3.00 3.65
C TRP A 160 -5.97 2.86 3.76
N ILE A 161 -5.19 3.64 3.00
CA ILE A 161 -3.72 3.63 3.12
C ILE A 161 -3.29 4.02 4.53
N GLU A 162 -3.85 5.10 5.10
CA GLU A 162 -3.53 5.54 6.45
C GLU A 162 -3.81 4.44 7.49
N GLN A 163 -4.91 3.70 7.31
CA GLN A 163 -5.22 2.54 8.14
C GLN A 163 -4.21 1.40 7.96
N GLN A 164 -3.84 1.06 6.72
CA GLN A 164 -2.87 0.00 6.46
C GLN A 164 -1.50 0.34 7.04
N LEU A 165 -1.06 1.60 6.96
CA LEU A 165 0.19 2.06 7.59
C LEU A 165 0.16 1.89 9.11
N GLY A 166 -0.98 2.17 9.74
CA GLY A 166 -1.19 1.91 11.17
C GLY A 166 -1.09 0.42 11.52
N VAL A 167 -1.70 -0.44 10.71
CA VAL A 167 -1.62 -1.91 10.88
C VAL A 167 -0.19 -2.39 10.72
N GLU A 168 0.54 -1.95 9.69
CA GLU A 168 1.93 -2.34 9.47
C GLU A 168 2.85 -1.95 10.63
N LYS A 169 2.64 -0.77 11.22
CA LYS A 169 3.39 -0.35 12.40
C LYS A 169 3.19 -1.33 13.56
N ILE A 170 1.94 -1.65 13.89
CA ILE A 170 1.60 -2.58 14.99
C ILE A 170 2.19 -3.97 14.73
N LEU A 171 2.09 -4.46 13.48
CA LEU A 171 2.62 -5.77 13.12
C LEU A 171 4.14 -5.83 13.24
N LYS A 172 4.86 -4.83 12.73
CA LYS A 172 6.32 -4.76 12.86
C LYS A 172 6.74 -4.72 14.33
N GLU A 173 6.08 -3.90 15.16
CA GLU A 173 6.35 -3.85 16.60
C GLU A 173 6.13 -5.21 17.29
N ARG A 174 5.02 -5.89 16.98
CA ARG A 174 4.73 -7.24 17.51
C ARG A 174 5.79 -8.25 17.07
N SER A 175 6.12 -8.28 15.79
CA SER A 175 7.11 -9.19 15.22
C SER A 175 8.50 -8.94 15.79
N VAL A 176 8.92 -7.68 15.97
CA VAL A 176 10.16 -7.34 16.68
C VAL A 176 10.17 -7.87 18.11
N SER A 177 9.05 -7.77 18.84
CA SER A 177 8.92 -8.33 20.18
C SER A 177 9.15 -9.86 20.19
N ILE A 178 8.55 -10.58 19.23
CA ILE A 178 8.75 -12.02 19.06
C ILE A 178 10.22 -12.35 18.76
N LEU A 179 10.85 -11.62 17.82
CA LEU A 179 12.25 -11.80 17.47
C LEU A 179 13.19 -11.54 18.66
N LYS A 180 12.91 -10.54 19.49
CA LYS A 180 13.69 -10.29 20.70
C LYS A 180 13.58 -11.45 21.69
N GLY A 181 12.37 -11.99 21.89
CA GLY A 181 12.14 -13.11 22.80
C GLY A 181 12.75 -14.44 22.33
N GLN A 182 12.85 -14.67 21.02
CA GLN A 182 13.22 -15.99 20.48
C GLN A 182 14.59 -16.04 19.80
N CYS A 183 15.04 -14.92 19.25
CA CYS A 183 16.27 -14.83 18.48
C CYS A 183 17.37 -14.11 19.25
N ASN A 184 17.18 -12.83 19.56
CA ASN A 184 18.16 -12.04 20.30
C ASN A 184 17.55 -10.76 20.87
N GLU A 185 17.55 -10.61 22.19
CA GLU A 185 16.97 -9.44 22.86
C GLU A 185 17.74 -8.13 22.61
N VAL A 186 19.05 -8.22 22.38
CA VAL A 186 19.97 -7.07 22.27
C VAL A 186 19.93 -6.44 20.88
N ILE A 187 19.52 -7.19 19.86
CA ILE A 187 19.49 -6.69 18.48
C ILE A 187 18.31 -5.73 18.28
N ASP A 188 18.61 -4.58 17.67
CA ASP A 188 17.58 -3.70 17.11
C ASP A 188 17.18 -4.21 15.71
N PHE A 189 16.17 -5.09 15.68
CA PHE A 189 15.66 -5.66 14.44
C PHE A 189 15.02 -4.63 13.51
N GLN A 190 14.58 -3.48 14.03
CA GLN A 190 14.00 -2.44 13.21
C GLN A 190 15.09 -1.66 12.46
N ALA A 191 16.17 -1.31 13.17
CA ALA A 191 17.36 -0.76 12.52
C ALA A 191 17.96 -1.76 11.51
N PHE A 192 18.00 -3.04 11.85
CA PHE A 192 18.50 -4.09 10.97
C PHE A 192 17.70 -4.20 9.67
N TYR A 193 16.37 -4.13 9.76
CA TYR A 193 15.50 -4.08 8.57
C TYR A 193 15.83 -2.88 7.67
N HIS A 194 15.95 -1.68 8.24
CA HIS A 194 16.28 -0.47 7.47
C HIS A 194 17.65 -0.53 6.80
N GLN A 195 18.64 -1.18 7.43
CA GLN A 195 19.96 -1.41 6.82
C GLN A 195 19.86 -2.41 5.67
N SER A 196 19.09 -3.49 5.83
CA SER A 196 18.93 -4.51 4.77
C SER A 196 18.25 -3.99 3.49
N ARG A 197 17.48 -2.90 3.57
CA ARG A 197 16.84 -2.25 2.42
C ARG A 197 17.79 -1.41 1.56
N ASN A 198 18.94 -1.00 2.09
CA ASN A 198 19.89 -0.12 1.40
C ASN A 198 21.29 -0.76 1.36
N PRO A 199 21.49 -1.86 0.61
CA PRO A 199 22.79 -2.53 0.50
C PRO A 199 23.83 -1.70 -0.25
#